data_AF-A0A1G1ZJ55-F1
#
_entry.id   AF-A0A1G1ZJ55-F1
#
_cell.length_a   1.000
_cell.length_b   1.000
_cell.length_c   1.000
_cell.angle_alpha   90.00
_cell.angle_beta   90.00
_cell.angle_gamma   90.00
#
_symmetry.space_group_name_H-M   'P 1'
#
loop_
_entity.id
_entity.type
_entity.pdbx_description
1 polymer ?
#
loop_
_entity_poly.entity_id
_entity_poly.type
_entity_poly.pdbx_seq_one_letter_code
_entity_poly.pdbx_strand_id
1 'polypeptide(L)'
;MKKIILLAIAAVLLGAGFYFLNLPETAVNPKIEILSGLANVLNAQDKSVVRGLSDGDEINPGFLIKVSSGGSANLVFPDGSIARLDSETELLVEEAQFIRGSGKLLARFELLSGRVWSKVSALATPDSQWEVKTANAVATVRGTAFGVEYLNEKSNVVVAENAVAVAAIDPETKSVIENSEVAVSENQFVEVKKDDIQRMKSADRTVAAPAMTVMAVREAPKAMMESAWVARNIEADRRVIAPEVIRKEKENTSIDKEPQTFPVKAGTRAVEETRTAMEAVSKPAAVESKTGSVEFAPSVAIKPAVKPERLEVVAKSGLSAVKEGDQIFFDAVLAMSDGSKKIVTESAKWQALGNIGRLEKPGLFIAQLGAAVAEFGSAPGSVTAVWQDPVSGETFLANSPIFTVEANVEVILDSSRG
;
A
#
# COMPACT_ATOMS: atom_id res chain seq x y z
N MET A 1 -26.19 30.13 35.38
CA MET A 1 -25.29 28.95 35.33
C MET A 1 -25.31 28.24 33.96
N LYS A 2 -26.45 27.80 33.41
CA LYS A 2 -26.52 27.14 32.08
C LYS A 2 -25.89 27.92 30.91
N LYS A 3 -26.04 29.26 30.85
CA LYS A 3 -25.45 30.10 29.78
C LYS A 3 -23.91 30.19 29.81
N ILE A 4 -23.30 30.06 30.99
CA ILE A 4 -21.84 30.13 31.17
C ILE A 4 -21.20 28.81 30.74
N ILE A 5 -21.88 27.68 31.01
CA ILE A 5 -21.43 26.35 30.60
C ILE A 5 -21.47 26.19 29.07
N LEU A 6 -22.50 26.71 28.40
CA LEU A 6 -22.62 26.70 26.93
C LEU A 6 -21.51 27.51 26.24
N LEU A 7 -21.14 28.68 26.79
CA LEU A 7 -20.04 29.50 26.26
C LEU A 7 -18.67 28.84 26.47
N ALA A 8 -18.46 28.16 27.59
CA ALA A 8 -17.22 27.42 27.85
C ALA A 8 -17.06 26.23 26.90
N ILE A 9 -18.14 25.47 26.64
CA ILE A 9 -18.12 24.37 25.66
C ILE A 9 -17.87 24.89 24.24
N ALA A 10 -18.50 25.99 23.85
CA ALA A 10 -18.26 26.61 22.55
C ALA A 10 -16.81 27.09 22.39
N ALA A 11 -16.20 27.66 23.43
CA ALA A 11 -14.80 28.08 23.41
C ALA A 11 -13.83 26.90 23.35
N VAL A 12 -14.14 25.76 24.00
CA VAL A 12 -13.35 24.53 23.91
C VAL A 12 -13.50 23.90 22.53
N LEU A 13 -14.70 23.88 21.94
CA LEU A 13 -14.93 23.37 20.58
C LEU A 13 -14.29 24.27 19.52
N LEU A 14 -14.30 25.58 19.71
CA LEU A 14 -13.61 26.53 18.83
C LEU A 14 -12.08 26.47 19.01
N GLY A 15 -11.60 26.30 20.24
CA GLY A 15 -10.17 26.11 20.53
C GLY A 15 -9.63 24.79 19.99
N ALA A 16 -10.38 23.70 20.16
CA ALA A 16 -10.08 22.40 19.56
C ALA A 16 -10.16 22.50 18.02
N GLY A 17 -11.22 23.09 17.48
CA GLY A 17 -11.36 23.33 16.04
C GLY A 17 -10.20 24.15 15.46
N PHE A 18 -9.78 25.21 16.14
CA PHE A 18 -8.65 26.04 15.74
C PHE A 18 -7.31 25.29 15.85
N TYR A 19 -7.14 24.42 16.85
CA TYR A 19 -5.96 23.59 16.99
C TYR A 19 -5.88 22.50 15.90
N PHE A 20 -7.01 21.86 15.58
CA PHE A 20 -7.10 20.88 14.50
C PHE A 20 -6.93 21.50 13.10
N LEU A 21 -7.29 22.78 12.92
CA LEU A 21 -7.03 23.52 11.67
C LEU A 21 -5.57 24.00 11.51
N ASN A 22 -4.75 24.00 12.58
CA ASN A 22 -3.38 24.52 12.56
C ASN A 22 -2.34 23.44 12.93
N LEU A 23 -2.55 22.18 12.54
CA LEU A 23 -1.49 21.17 12.66
C LEU A 23 -0.30 21.58 11.77
N PRO A 24 0.92 21.62 12.29
CA PRO A 24 2.08 22.03 11.52
C PRO A 24 2.32 21.05 10.35
N GLU A 25 2.39 21.59 9.13
CA GLU A 25 2.76 20.84 7.92
C GLU A 25 4.27 20.56 7.90
N THR A 26 4.72 19.63 8.73
CA THR A 26 6.11 19.17 8.72
C THR A 26 6.26 18.06 7.70
N ALA A 27 7.03 18.32 6.63
CA ALA A 27 7.53 17.29 5.74
C ALA A 27 8.60 16.46 6.45
N VAL A 28 8.49 15.14 6.36
CA VAL A 28 9.45 14.18 6.93
C VAL A 28 9.88 13.23 5.82
N ASN A 29 11.18 13.14 5.62
CA ASN A 29 11.79 12.28 4.61
C ASN A 29 11.87 10.83 5.13
N PRO A 30 11.88 9.82 4.25
CA PRO A 30 12.09 8.44 4.67
C PRO A 30 13.51 8.25 5.19
N LYS A 31 13.66 7.22 6.02
CA LYS A 31 14.96 6.78 6.54
C LYS A 31 15.39 5.51 5.84
N ILE A 32 16.69 5.35 5.64
CA ILE A 32 17.25 4.13 5.09
C ILE A 32 17.56 3.10 6.19
N GLU A 33 17.31 1.82 5.92
CA GLU A 33 17.82 0.68 6.69
C GLU A 33 18.66 -0.19 5.75
N ILE A 34 19.90 -0.48 6.13
CA ILE A 34 20.82 -1.33 5.39
C ILE A 34 20.70 -2.75 5.94
N LEU A 35 20.08 -3.63 5.16
CA LEU A 35 19.86 -5.02 5.56
C LEU A 35 21.08 -5.89 5.29
N SER A 36 21.81 -5.60 4.21
CA SER A 36 23.05 -6.26 3.85
C SER A 36 23.90 -5.38 2.94
N GLY A 37 25.20 -5.71 2.84
CA GLY A 37 26.13 -5.06 1.92
C GLY A 37 26.28 -3.56 2.19
N LEU A 38 26.34 -2.76 1.12
CA LEU A 38 26.56 -1.32 1.18
C LEU A 38 25.55 -0.59 0.29
N ALA A 39 25.10 0.59 0.75
CA ALA A 39 24.42 1.56 -0.07
C ALA A 39 25.18 2.89 -0.04
N ASN A 40 25.26 3.56 -1.19
CA ASN A 40 25.96 4.83 -1.34
C ASN A 40 25.08 5.85 -2.07
N VAL A 41 25.26 7.12 -1.75
CA VAL A 41 24.83 8.23 -2.61
C VAL A 41 25.91 8.49 -3.65
N LEU A 42 25.52 8.51 -4.92
CA LEU A 42 26.38 8.82 -6.04
C LEU A 42 26.14 10.26 -6.53
N ASN A 43 27.15 10.81 -7.17
CA ASN A 43 27.01 12.00 -7.99
C ASN A 43 26.24 11.62 -9.27
N ALA A 44 25.21 12.39 -9.63
CA ALA A 44 24.33 12.07 -10.74
C ALA A 44 25.03 12.17 -12.12
N GLN A 45 26.06 13.01 -12.25
CA GLN A 45 26.76 13.27 -13.51
C GLN A 45 27.86 12.25 -13.79
N ASP A 46 28.74 11.99 -12.83
CA ASP A 46 29.94 11.15 -13.04
C ASP A 46 29.90 9.80 -12.32
N LYS A 47 28.80 9.51 -11.58
CA LYS A 47 28.58 8.26 -10.83
C LYS A 47 29.63 7.99 -9.74
N SER A 48 30.44 8.98 -9.36
CA SER A 48 31.37 8.87 -8.24
C SER A 48 30.62 8.76 -6.91
N VAL A 49 31.21 8.04 -5.94
CA VAL A 49 30.63 7.91 -4.60
C VAL A 49 30.79 9.23 -3.85
N VAL A 50 29.67 9.85 -3.49
CA VAL A 50 29.62 11.08 -2.68
C VAL A 50 29.68 10.72 -1.19
N ARG A 51 28.91 9.72 -0.78
CA ARG A 51 28.75 9.34 0.63
C ARG A 51 28.24 7.90 0.77
N GLY A 52 28.75 7.16 1.76
CA GLY A 52 28.13 5.91 2.21
C GLY A 52 26.94 6.17 3.14
N LEU A 53 25.88 5.38 2.98
CA LEU A 53 24.67 5.43 3.80
C LEU A 53 24.75 4.43 4.95
N SER A 54 24.17 4.79 6.09
CA SER A 54 24.04 3.96 7.28
C SER A 54 22.60 3.98 7.80
N ASP A 55 22.26 2.99 8.63
CA ASP A 55 20.92 2.88 9.22
C ASP A 55 20.46 4.17 9.87
N GLY A 56 19.24 4.58 9.56
CA GLY A 56 18.60 5.77 10.10
C GLY A 56 18.94 7.07 9.36
N ASP A 57 19.85 7.05 8.37
CA ASP A 57 20.11 8.21 7.52
C ASP A 57 18.85 8.65 6.78
N GLU A 58 18.58 9.95 6.78
CA GLU A 58 17.47 10.54 6.04
C GLU A 58 17.79 10.63 4.55
N ILE A 59 16.83 10.24 3.73
CA ILE A 59 16.97 10.20 2.28
C ILE A 59 16.25 11.39 1.67
N ASN A 60 17.04 12.32 1.13
CA ASN A 60 16.52 13.55 0.56
C ASN A 60 16.24 13.39 -0.95
N PRO A 61 15.26 14.15 -1.48
CA PRO A 61 15.13 14.34 -2.92
C PRO A 61 16.46 14.74 -3.58
N GLY A 62 16.70 14.21 -4.78
CA GLY A 62 17.94 14.38 -5.55
C GLY A 62 19.02 13.33 -5.25
N PHE A 63 18.85 12.47 -4.24
CA PHE A 63 19.82 11.40 -3.98
C PHE A 63 19.75 10.32 -5.05
N LEU A 64 20.89 10.05 -5.69
CA LEU A 64 21.09 8.86 -6.51
C LEU A 64 21.68 7.75 -5.63
N ILE A 65 20.86 6.79 -5.24
CA ILE A 65 21.26 5.69 -4.36
C ILE A 65 21.74 4.50 -5.20
N LYS A 66 22.92 3.97 -4.88
CA LYS A 66 23.45 2.70 -5.42
C LYS A 66 23.57 1.66 -4.32
N VAL A 67 22.92 0.51 -4.52
CA VAL A 67 23.09 -0.69 -3.70
C VAL A 67 24.10 -1.63 -4.34
N SER A 68 25.00 -2.22 -3.56
CA SER A 68 26.05 -3.13 -4.05
C SER A 68 25.51 -4.51 -4.46
N SER A 69 26.35 -5.34 -5.10
CA SER A 69 25.97 -6.66 -5.64
C SER A 69 25.56 -7.71 -4.58
N GLY A 70 25.91 -7.50 -3.30
CA GLY A 70 25.39 -8.28 -2.15
C GLY A 70 24.55 -7.43 -1.19
N GLY A 71 24.19 -6.21 -1.61
CA GLY A 71 23.51 -5.24 -0.79
C GLY A 71 22.00 -5.37 -0.86
N SER A 72 21.32 -4.93 0.20
CA SER A 72 19.89 -4.67 0.19
C SER A 72 19.57 -3.60 1.22
N ALA A 73 18.60 -2.75 0.92
CA ALA A 73 18.22 -1.65 1.80
C ALA A 73 16.72 -1.35 1.72
N ASN A 74 16.16 -0.79 2.79
CA ASN A 74 14.78 -0.29 2.81
C ASN A 74 14.79 1.24 2.90
N LEU A 75 13.89 1.89 2.18
CA LEU A 75 13.47 3.25 2.45
C LEU A 75 12.16 3.17 3.23
N VAL A 76 12.19 3.53 4.50
CA VAL A 76 11.04 3.44 5.41
C VAL A 76 10.42 4.81 5.60
N PHE A 77 9.16 4.94 5.19
CA PHE A 77 8.38 6.16 5.33
C PHE A 77 7.65 6.23 6.67
N PRO A 78 7.32 7.44 7.17
CA PRO A 78 6.64 7.61 8.45
C PRO A 78 5.24 6.98 8.54
N ASP A 79 4.57 6.72 7.42
CA ASP A 79 3.26 6.07 7.33
C ASP A 79 3.35 4.53 7.27
N GLY A 80 4.56 3.98 7.42
CA GLY A 80 4.84 2.55 7.31
C GLY A 80 5.00 2.04 5.88
N SER A 81 4.87 2.90 4.86
CA SER A 81 5.20 2.52 3.47
C SER A 81 6.70 2.25 3.35
N ILE A 82 7.07 1.25 2.53
CA ILE A 82 8.47 0.82 2.38
C ILE A 82 8.80 0.63 0.89
N ALA A 83 9.93 1.19 0.46
CA ALA A 83 10.58 0.82 -0.80
C ALA A 83 11.84 -0.02 -0.52
N ARG A 84 11.84 -1.30 -0.87
CA ARG A 84 12.97 -2.23 -0.67
C ARG A 84 13.81 -2.30 -1.93
N LEU A 85 15.05 -1.85 -1.82
CA LEU A 85 16.06 -1.83 -2.88
C LEU A 85 16.85 -3.14 -2.84
N ASP A 86 16.86 -3.85 -3.97
CA ASP A 86 17.62 -5.08 -4.10
C ASP A 86 19.08 -4.82 -4.48
N SER A 87 19.88 -5.88 -4.50
CA SER A 87 21.25 -5.84 -5.00
C SER A 87 21.37 -5.17 -6.37
N GLU A 88 22.46 -4.45 -6.58
CA GLU A 88 22.80 -3.77 -7.85
C GLU A 88 21.84 -2.65 -8.28
N THR A 89 20.93 -2.23 -7.40
CA THR A 89 19.94 -1.20 -7.71
C THR A 89 20.55 0.20 -7.77
N GLU A 90 20.21 0.96 -8.82
CA GLU A 90 20.38 2.42 -8.90
C GLU A 90 19.01 3.09 -8.92
N LEU A 91 18.74 3.88 -7.88
CA LEU A 91 17.49 4.58 -7.70
C LEU A 91 17.75 6.08 -7.49
N LEU A 92 17.22 6.91 -8.37
CA LEU A 92 17.13 8.34 -8.13
C LEU A 92 15.85 8.64 -7.36
N VAL A 93 15.99 9.35 -6.25
CA VAL A 93 14.86 9.84 -5.46
C VAL A 93 14.44 11.21 -6.00
N GLU A 94 13.37 11.27 -6.80
CA GLU A 94 12.85 12.55 -7.32
C GLU A 94 12.09 13.30 -6.21
N GLU A 95 11.25 12.57 -5.48
CA GLU A 95 10.56 13.05 -4.29
C GLU A 95 10.42 11.93 -3.26
N ALA A 96 10.53 12.28 -1.98
CA ALA A 96 10.29 11.33 -0.90
C ALA A 96 9.98 12.09 0.40
N GLN A 97 8.70 12.34 0.66
CA GLN A 97 8.26 13.08 1.84
C GLN A 97 6.86 12.66 2.30
N PHE A 98 6.67 12.63 3.62
CA PHE A 98 5.38 12.49 4.26
C PHE A 98 5.06 13.74 5.07
N ILE A 99 3.88 14.31 4.87
CA ILE A 99 3.41 15.53 5.54
C ILE A 99 2.49 15.12 6.69
N ARG A 100 2.98 15.21 7.94
CA ARG A 100 2.26 14.71 9.13
C ARG A 100 0.90 15.37 9.36
N GLY A 101 0.77 16.66 9.05
CA GLY A 101 -0.47 17.41 9.25
C GLY A 101 -1.61 16.94 8.35
N SER A 102 -1.32 16.64 7.08
CA SER A 102 -2.32 16.22 6.09
C SER A 102 -2.37 14.72 5.85
N GLY A 103 -1.35 13.97 6.29
CA GLY A 103 -1.17 12.56 5.91
C GLY A 103 -0.78 12.37 4.44
N LYS A 104 -0.39 13.45 3.75
CA LYS A 104 0.01 13.40 2.33
C LYS A 104 1.36 12.71 2.20
N LEU A 105 1.44 11.72 1.31
CA LEU A 105 2.67 11.01 0.97
C LEU A 105 3.04 11.33 -0.48
N LEU A 106 4.26 11.81 -0.71
CA LEU A 106 4.83 11.99 -2.04
C LEU A 106 6.10 11.15 -2.15
N ALA A 107 6.05 10.12 -2.97
CA ALA A 107 7.18 9.26 -3.28
C ALA A 107 7.27 9.09 -4.80
N ARG A 108 8.33 9.62 -5.41
CA ARG A 108 8.61 9.49 -6.83
C ARG A 108 10.04 9.05 -7.01
N PHE A 109 10.21 7.89 -7.64
CA PHE A 109 11.51 7.27 -7.84
C PHE A 109 11.76 7.00 -9.31
N GLU A 110 12.99 7.23 -9.78
CA GLU A 110 13.45 6.74 -11.08
C GLU A 110 14.44 5.59 -10.85
N LEU A 111 14.00 4.37 -11.18
CA LEU A 111 14.80 3.15 -11.17
C LEU A 111 15.64 3.09 -12.46
N LEU A 112 16.91 3.42 -12.33
CA LEU A 112 17.87 3.44 -13.43
C LEU A 112 18.40 2.05 -13.77
N SER A 113 18.45 1.15 -12.79
CA SER A 113 18.74 -0.28 -12.96
C SER A 113 18.43 -1.06 -11.69
N GLY A 114 18.19 -2.37 -11.82
CA GLY A 114 18.00 -3.27 -10.69
C GLY A 114 16.53 -3.46 -10.34
N ARG A 115 16.20 -3.55 -9.05
CA ARG A 115 14.86 -3.94 -8.58
C ARG A 115 14.45 -3.16 -7.33
N VAL A 116 13.20 -2.73 -7.32
CA VAL A 116 12.55 -2.16 -6.14
C VAL A 116 11.25 -2.89 -5.86
N TRP A 117 11.02 -3.26 -4.60
CA TRP A 117 9.73 -3.73 -4.13
C TRP A 117 9.08 -2.65 -3.28
N SER A 118 7.85 -2.28 -3.59
CA SER A 118 7.10 -1.29 -2.83
C SER A 118 5.98 -1.98 -2.05
N LYS A 119 5.90 -1.73 -0.75
CA LYS A 119 4.74 -2.01 0.08
C LYS A 119 4.19 -0.69 0.56
N VAL A 120 3.06 -0.28 0.00
CA VAL A 120 2.51 1.07 0.18
C VAL A 120 1.25 0.99 1.02
N SER A 121 1.24 1.72 2.14
CA SER A 121 0.04 1.94 2.93
C SER A 121 -1.03 2.61 2.07
N ALA A 122 -2.30 2.29 2.28
CA ALA A 122 -3.36 2.86 1.45
C ALA A 122 -3.39 4.39 1.55
N LEU A 123 -3.29 5.04 0.39
CA LEU A 123 -3.12 6.48 0.25
C LEU A 123 -4.48 7.17 0.36
N ALA A 124 -4.78 7.66 1.56
CA ALA A 124 -6.07 8.27 1.87
C ALA A 124 -6.23 9.67 1.24
N THR A 125 -5.15 10.42 0.95
CA THR A 125 -5.28 11.79 0.42
C THR A 125 -5.25 11.80 -1.12
N PRO A 126 -6.06 12.64 -1.80
CA PRO A 126 -6.09 12.68 -3.27
C PRO A 126 -4.74 13.07 -3.87
N ASP A 127 -4.00 13.92 -3.14
CA ASP A 127 -2.70 14.44 -3.56
C ASP A 127 -1.53 13.53 -3.14
N SER A 128 -1.80 12.42 -2.44
CA SER A 128 -0.78 11.40 -2.20
C SER A 128 -0.44 10.67 -3.50
N GLN A 129 0.84 10.43 -3.73
CA GLN A 129 1.36 9.82 -4.93
C GLN A 129 2.52 8.89 -4.59
N TRP A 130 2.50 7.68 -5.15
CA TRP A 130 3.63 6.75 -5.13
C TRP A 130 3.89 6.28 -6.56
N GLU A 131 5.07 6.63 -7.08
CA GLU A 131 5.48 6.33 -8.44
C GLU A 131 6.87 5.69 -8.47
N VAL A 132 6.97 4.62 -9.25
CA VAL A 132 8.26 4.06 -9.67
C VAL A 132 8.33 4.16 -11.18
N LYS A 133 9.25 4.98 -11.67
CA LYS A 133 9.55 5.16 -13.09
C LYS A 133 10.79 4.35 -13.46
N THR A 134 10.81 3.84 -14.66
CA THR A 134 12.01 3.35 -15.34
C THR A 134 12.20 4.18 -16.60
N ALA A 135 13.16 3.82 -17.45
CA ALA A 135 13.27 4.47 -18.76
C ALA A 135 12.06 4.22 -19.68
N ASN A 136 11.26 3.17 -19.44
CA ASN A 136 10.24 2.69 -20.38
C ASN A 136 8.82 2.65 -19.80
N ALA A 137 8.66 2.78 -18.48
CA ALA A 137 7.37 2.63 -17.82
C ALA A 137 7.28 3.45 -16.53
N VAL A 138 6.07 3.79 -16.14
CA VAL A 138 5.73 4.30 -14.80
C VAL A 138 4.68 3.41 -14.17
N ALA A 139 4.92 3.00 -12.93
CA ALA A 139 3.95 2.33 -12.08
C ALA A 139 3.44 3.31 -11.01
N THR A 140 2.14 3.57 -11.00
CA THR A 140 1.46 4.51 -10.09
C THR A 140 0.42 3.77 -9.26
N VAL A 141 0.37 4.05 -7.95
CA VAL A 141 -0.49 3.30 -7.03
C VAL A 141 -1.23 4.18 -6.02
N ARG A 142 -2.35 3.66 -5.52
CA ARG A 142 -3.08 4.18 -4.35
C ARG A 142 -2.89 3.33 -3.08
N GLY A 143 -2.17 2.22 -3.18
CA GLY A 143 -1.91 1.28 -2.08
C GLY A 143 -1.87 -0.17 -2.61
N THR A 144 -0.75 -0.86 -2.42
CA THR A 144 -0.48 -2.21 -2.96
C THR A 144 0.93 -2.69 -2.53
N ALA A 145 1.16 -4.00 -2.63
CA ALA A 145 2.47 -4.62 -2.69
C ALA A 145 2.81 -4.98 -4.14
N PHE A 146 3.88 -4.39 -4.68
CA PHE A 146 4.30 -4.62 -6.06
C PHE A 146 5.82 -4.51 -6.24
N GLY A 147 6.34 -5.18 -7.26
CA GLY A 147 7.74 -5.13 -7.66
C GLY A 147 7.93 -4.48 -9.01
N VAL A 148 8.97 -3.66 -9.14
CA VAL A 148 9.45 -3.13 -10.42
C VAL A 148 10.90 -3.55 -10.62
N GLU A 149 11.18 -4.17 -11.75
CA GLU A 149 12.52 -4.54 -12.21
C GLU A 149 12.83 -3.76 -13.49
N TYR A 150 14.04 -3.21 -13.58
CA TYR A 150 14.56 -2.63 -14.82
C TYR A 150 15.95 -3.19 -15.13
N LEU A 151 15.99 -4.09 -16.11
CA LEU A 151 17.22 -4.78 -16.54
C LEU A 151 17.20 -4.94 -18.06
N ASN A 152 18.37 -4.78 -18.70
CA ASN A 152 18.55 -4.98 -20.14
C ASN A 152 17.54 -4.20 -21.01
N GLU A 153 17.25 -2.94 -20.63
CA GLU A 153 16.25 -2.08 -21.29
C GLU A 153 14.81 -2.65 -21.29
N LYS A 154 14.49 -3.48 -20.29
CA LYS A 154 13.16 -4.06 -20.06
C LYS A 154 12.68 -3.71 -18.67
N SER A 155 11.44 -3.25 -18.60
CA SER A 155 10.74 -3.00 -17.34
C SER A 155 9.75 -4.13 -17.07
N ASN A 156 9.84 -4.78 -15.93
CA ASN A 156 8.85 -5.75 -15.47
C ASN A 156 8.15 -5.19 -14.24
N VAL A 157 6.82 -5.17 -14.25
CA VAL A 157 6.00 -4.81 -13.08
C VAL A 157 5.18 -6.02 -12.69
N VAL A 158 5.31 -6.49 -11.46
CA VAL A 158 4.56 -7.63 -10.88
C VAL A 158 3.79 -7.17 -9.66
N VAL A 159 2.54 -7.60 -9.52
CA VAL A 159 1.64 -7.14 -8.45
C VAL A 159 1.26 -8.29 -7.55
N ALA A 160 1.44 -8.13 -6.24
CA ALA A 160 1.12 -9.12 -5.23
C ALA A 160 -0.18 -8.82 -4.47
N GLU A 161 -0.57 -7.55 -4.36
CA GLU A 161 -1.81 -7.14 -3.68
C GLU A 161 -2.51 -6.03 -4.48
N ASN A 162 -3.84 -5.98 -4.49
CA ASN A 162 -4.62 -4.93 -5.14
C ASN A 162 -4.29 -4.75 -6.64
N ALA A 163 -4.06 -3.50 -7.07
CA ALA A 163 -3.85 -3.16 -8.48
C ALA A 163 -2.91 -1.95 -8.62
N VAL A 164 -2.20 -1.93 -9.74
CA VAL A 164 -1.23 -0.90 -10.11
C VAL A 164 -1.61 -0.36 -11.48
N ALA A 165 -1.65 0.97 -11.63
CA ALA A 165 -1.72 1.59 -12.95
C ALA A 165 -0.31 1.64 -13.55
N VAL A 166 -0.13 1.06 -14.73
CA VAL A 166 1.16 1.06 -15.43
C VAL A 166 0.99 1.72 -16.79
N ALA A 167 1.79 2.74 -17.08
CA ALA A 167 1.83 3.40 -18.38
C ALA A 167 3.23 3.33 -18.99
N ALA A 168 3.30 3.35 -20.32
CA ALA A 168 4.56 3.41 -21.03
C ALA A 168 5.18 4.82 -20.96
N ILE A 169 6.50 4.88 -20.85
CA ILE A 169 7.31 6.09 -21.01
C ILE A 169 8.10 5.96 -22.30
N ASP A 170 8.14 7.05 -23.07
CA ASP A 170 9.08 7.19 -24.17
C ASP A 170 10.49 7.49 -23.62
N PRO A 171 11.48 6.59 -23.81
CA PRO A 171 12.82 6.77 -23.25
C PRO A 171 13.56 8.01 -23.75
N GLU A 172 13.17 8.53 -24.94
CA GLU A 172 13.79 9.71 -25.56
C GLU A 172 13.25 11.01 -24.97
N THR A 173 11.93 11.11 -24.86
CA THR A 173 11.25 12.34 -24.39
C THR A 173 10.99 12.34 -22.89
N LYS A 174 11.19 11.19 -22.21
CA LYS A 174 10.92 10.97 -20.79
C LYS A 174 9.47 11.26 -20.38
N SER A 175 8.56 11.21 -21.36
CA SER A 175 7.15 11.52 -21.19
C SER A 175 6.30 10.26 -21.25
N VAL A 176 5.22 10.24 -20.49
CA VAL A 176 4.23 9.16 -20.54
C VAL A 176 3.58 9.16 -21.91
N ILE A 177 3.51 8.00 -22.55
CA ILE A 177 2.78 7.83 -23.80
C ILE A 177 1.29 7.87 -23.47
N GLU A 178 0.60 8.87 -24.01
CA GLU A 178 -0.81 9.08 -23.75
C GLU A 178 -1.63 7.81 -24.01
N ASN A 179 -2.59 7.53 -23.13
CA ASN A 179 -3.51 6.39 -23.25
C ASN A 179 -2.82 5.01 -23.31
N SER A 180 -1.57 4.89 -22.83
CA SER A 180 -0.89 3.59 -22.69
C SER A 180 -1.15 2.93 -21.33
N GLU A 181 -1.92 3.58 -20.44
CA GLU A 181 -2.20 3.07 -19.11
C GLU A 181 -3.00 1.75 -19.14
N VAL A 182 -2.52 0.77 -18.38
CA VAL A 182 -3.18 -0.50 -18.10
C VAL A 182 -3.24 -0.74 -16.59
N ALA A 183 -4.32 -1.38 -16.13
CA ALA A 183 -4.42 -1.85 -14.75
C ALA A 183 -3.83 -3.26 -14.64
N VAL A 184 -2.87 -3.45 -13.73
CA VAL A 184 -2.25 -4.75 -13.41
C VAL A 184 -2.71 -5.17 -12.03
N SER A 185 -3.42 -6.30 -11.93
CA SER A 185 -3.96 -6.80 -10.66
C SER A 185 -3.09 -7.87 -10.02
N GLU A 186 -3.46 -8.32 -8.82
CA GLU A 186 -2.82 -9.42 -8.10
C GLU A 186 -2.50 -10.62 -8.98
N ASN A 187 -1.28 -11.14 -8.83
CA ASN A 187 -0.73 -12.27 -9.59
C ASN A 187 -0.63 -12.01 -11.09
N GLN A 188 -0.70 -10.74 -11.53
CA GLN A 188 -0.44 -10.35 -12.91
C GLN A 188 0.89 -9.59 -13.02
N PHE A 189 1.37 -9.52 -14.24
CA PHE A 189 2.53 -8.71 -14.60
C PHE A 189 2.37 -8.07 -15.98
N VAL A 190 3.18 -7.04 -16.20
CA VAL A 190 3.38 -6.42 -17.51
C VAL A 190 4.88 -6.25 -17.76
N GLU A 191 5.30 -6.51 -18.99
CA GLU A 191 6.68 -6.33 -19.47
C GLU A 191 6.68 -5.22 -20.54
N VAL A 192 7.54 -4.20 -20.36
CA VAL A 192 7.66 -3.07 -21.29
C VAL A 192 9.09 -2.94 -21.77
N LYS A 193 9.31 -3.21 -23.07
CA LYS A 193 10.63 -3.14 -23.71
C LYS A 193 10.78 -1.85 -24.49
N LYS A 194 11.99 -1.32 -24.52
CA LYS A 194 12.34 -0.14 -25.33
C LYS A 194 11.98 -0.32 -26.81
N ASP A 195 12.25 -1.49 -27.38
CA ASP A 195 11.91 -1.80 -28.78
C ASP A 195 10.40 -1.78 -29.04
N ASP A 196 9.61 -2.23 -28.06
CA ASP A 196 8.16 -2.23 -28.17
C ASP A 196 7.58 -0.80 -28.07
N ILE A 197 8.22 0.09 -27.30
CA ILE A 197 7.90 1.53 -27.29
C ILE A 197 8.13 2.16 -28.66
N GLN A 198 9.23 1.84 -29.33
CA GLN A 198 9.51 2.37 -30.66
C GLN A 198 8.48 1.88 -31.69
N ARG A 199 7.95 0.66 -31.52
CA ARG A 199 6.84 0.15 -32.33
C ARG A 199 5.53 0.90 -32.06
N MET A 200 5.24 1.35 -30.85
CA MET A 200 4.06 2.19 -30.61
C MET A 200 4.15 3.53 -31.37
N LYS A 201 5.35 4.09 -31.51
CA LYS A 201 5.60 5.39 -32.14
C LYS A 201 5.72 5.32 -33.67
N SER A 202 5.82 4.13 -34.26
CA SER A 202 6.10 3.97 -35.69
C SER A 202 4.98 4.52 -36.57
N ALA A 203 5.33 5.43 -37.48
CA ALA A 203 4.42 5.88 -38.54
C ALA A 203 4.16 4.79 -39.61
N ASP A 204 5.08 3.82 -39.73
CA ASP A 204 4.88 2.65 -40.59
C ASP A 204 3.90 1.69 -39.92
N ARG A 205 2.69 1.60 -40.48
CA ARG A 205 1.59 0.75 -40.01
C ARG A 205 1.92 -0.75 -40.04
N THR A 206 2.92 -1.18 -40.80
CA THR A 206 3.33 -2.59 -40.85
C THR A 206 4.17 -3.01 -39.64
N VAL A 207 4.78 -2.02 -38.97
CA VAL A 207 5.63 -2.21 -37.78
C VAL A 207 4.96 -1.63 -36.52
N ALA A 208 3.99 -0.72 -36.71
CA ALA A 208 3.25 -0.10 -35.63
C ALA A 208 2.52 -1.13 -34.78
N ALA A 209 2.74 -1.07 -33.47
CA ALA A 209 2.05 -1.92 -32.49
C ALA A 209 1.08 -1.08 -31.66
N PRO A 210 -0.20 -1.50 -31.53
CA PRO A 210 -1.14 -0.90 -30.59
C PRO A 210 -0.57 -0.85 -29.18
N ALA A 211 -0.84 0.23 -28.44
CA ALA A 211 -0.39 0.36 -27.05
C ALA A 211 -0.82 -0.83 -26.19
N MET A 212 -2.06 -1.32 -26.38
CA MET A 212 -2.58 -2.50 -25.68
C MET A 212 -1.81 -3.80 -25.95
N THR A 213 -1.19 -3.93 -27.13
CA THR A 213 -0.41 -5.13 -27.49
C THR A 213 0.94 -5.11 -26.78
N VAL A 214 1.54 -3.93 -26.66
CA VAL A 214 2.82 -3.75 -25.97
C VAL A 214 2.62 -3.80 -24.46
N MET A 215 1.58 -3.15 -23.96
CA MET A 215 1.21 -3.11 -22.54
C MET A 215 0.32 -4.31 -22.16
N ALA A 216 0.57 -5.47 -22.77
CA ALA A 216 -0.24 -6.66 -22.55
C ALA A 216 -0.05 -7.19 -21.13
N VAL A 217 -1.07 -7.03 -20.29
CA VAL A 217 -1.14 -7.62 -18.94
C VAL A 217 -1.35 -9.12 -19.05
N ARG A 218 -0.60 -9.90 -18.26
CA ARG A 218 -0.62 -11.36 -18.27
C ARG A 218 -0.61 -11.90 -16.86
N GLU A 219 -1.14 -13.11 -16.68
CA GLU A 219 -0.94 -13.88 -15.45
C GLU A 219 0.56 -14.12 -15.23
N ALA A 220 1.02 -13.83 -14.02
CA ALA A 220 2.41 -14.03 -13.62
C ALA A 220 2.72 -15.54 -13.62
N PRO A 221 3.75 -15.99 -14.35
CA PRO A 221 4.16 -17.39 -14.31
C PRO A 221 4.52 -17.78 -12.87
N LYS A 222 4.22 -19.02 -12.46
CA LYS A 222 4.60 -19.53 -11.14
C LYS A 222 6.07 -19.29 -10.81
N ALA A 223 6.96 -19.50 -11.78
CA ALA A 223 8.40 -19.26 -11.62
C ALA A 223 8.75 -17.80 -11.28
N MET A 224 7.96 -16.82 -11.74
CA MET A 224 8.12 -15.41 -11.38
C MET A 224 7.67 -15.19 -9.94
N MET A 225 6.48 -15.67 -9.58
CA MET A 225 5.90 -15.53 -8.24
C MET A 225 6.71 -16.26 -7.16
N GLU A 226 7.29 -17.41 -7.49
CA GLU A 226 8.14 -18.23 -6.63
C GLU A 226 9.62 -17.83 -6.71
N SER A 227 9.96 -16.82 -7.52
CA SER A 227 11.33 -16.31 -7.58
C SER A 227 11.77 -15.84 -6.20
N ALA A 228 13.05 -16.02 -5.88
CA ALA A 228 13.59 -15.64 -4.57
C ALA A 228 13.39 -14.16 -4.25
N TRP A 229 13.25 -13.30 -5.26
CA TRP A 229 12.97 -11.86 -5.08
C TRP A 229 11.51 -11.59 -4.75
N VAL A 230 10.56 -12.16 -5.50
CA VAL A 230 9.13 -11.95 -5.21
C VAL A 230 8.75 -12.61 -3.89
N ALA A 231 9.12 -13.88 -3.70
CA ALA A 231 8.74 -14.65 -2.52
C ALA A 231 9.27 -14.03 -1.21
N ARG A 232 10.52 -13.54 -1.17
CA ARG A 232 11.08 -12.93 0.04
C ARG A 232 10.40 -11.61 0.40
N ASN A 233 9.97 -10.84 -0.59
CA ASN A 233 9.31 -9.57 -0.36
C ASN A 233 7.86 -9.76 0.12
N ILE A 234 7.12 -10.69 -0.49
CA ILE A 234 5.79 -11.10 0.00
C ILE A 234 5.89 -11.61 1.44
N GLU A 235 6.92 -12.40 1.75
CA GLU A 235 7.18 -12.84 3.12
C GLU A 235 7.52 -11.69 4.07
N ALA A 236 8.32 -10.72 3.64
CA ALA A 236 8.63 -9.53 4.41
C ALA A 236 7.38 -8.67 4.69
N ASP A 237 6.46 -8.54 3.71
CA ASP A 237 5.20 -7.81 3.87
C ASP A 237 4.33 -8.43 4.97
N ARG A 238 4.27 -9.77 5.04
CA ARG A 238 3.57 -10.49 6.12
C ARG A 238 4.20 -10.25 7.48
N ARG A 239 5.53 -10.10 7.54
CA ARG A 239 6.26 -9.84 8.78
C ARG A 239 6.18 -8.41 9.27
N VAL A 240 5.83 -7.42 8.45
CA VAL A 240 5.60 -6.04 8.93
C VAL A 240 4.31 -5.96 9.74
N ILE A 241 3.30 -6.78 9.40
CA ILE A 241 2.01 -6.85 10.11
C ILE A 241 2.16 -7.51 11.50
N ALA A 242 3.03 -8.52 11.65
CA ALA A 242 3.12 -9.31 12.88
C ALA A 242 3.66 -8.54 14.14
N PRO A 243 4.71 -7.70 14.06
CA PRO A 243 5.17 -6.88 15.17
C PRO A 243 4.16 -5.84 15.62
N GLU A 244 3.33 -5.32 14.72
CA GLU A 244 2.32 -4.31 15.03
C GLU A 244 1.14 -4.91 15.80
N VAL A 245 0.75 -6.15 15.46
CA VAL A 245 -0.22 -6.94 16.23
C VAL A 245 0.32 -7.28 17.62
N ILE A 246 1.56 -7.76 17.73
CA ILE A 246 2.19 -8.11 19.03
C ILE A 246 2.43 -6.86 19.89
N ARG A 247 2.76 -5.72 19.28
CA ARG A 247 2.97 -4.44 19.99
C ARG A 247 1.65 -3.89 20.54
N LYS A 248 0.57 -3.91 19.76
CA LYS A 248 -0.78 -3.53 20.23
C LYS A 248 -1.28 -4.45 21.35
N GLU A 249 -0.95 -5.73 21.30
CA GLU A 249 -1.30 -6.70 22.34
C GLU A 249 -0.53 -6.46 23.65
N LYS A 250 0.77 -6.15 23.57
CA LYS A 250 1.58 -5.78 24.76
C LYS A 250 1.18 -4.42 25.36
N GLU A 251 0.76 -3.47 24.54
CA GLU A 251 0.29 -2.15 25.01
C GLU A 251 -1.05 -2.25 25.75
N ASN A 252 -1.97 -3.10 25.27
CA ASN A 252 -3.23 -3.41 25.96
C ASN A 252 -3.07 -4.25 27.23
N THR A 253 -1.93 -4.92 27.42
CA THR A 253 -1.66 -5.75 28.61
C THR A 253 -0.88 -4.99 29.69
N SER A 254 -0.51 -3.73 29.44
CA SER A 254 0.36 -2.95 30.35
C SER A 254 -0.39 -1.95 31.23
N ILE A 255 -1.73 -1.89 31.15
CA ILE A 255 -2.57 -1.12 32.08
C ILE A 255 -3.00 -2.02 33.24
N ASP A 256 -2.06 -2.37 34.11
CA ASP A 256 -2.29 -2.72 35.52
C ASP A 256 -0.96 -3.15 36.12
N LYS A 257 -0.24 -2.16 36.66
CA LYS A 257 0.66 -2.28 37.83
C LYS A 257 1.31 -0.92 38.10
N GLU A 258 0.63 -0.09 38.87
CA GLU A 258 1.33 0.93 39.64
C GLU A 258 2.03 0.30 40.87
N PRO A 259 3.13 0.89 41.34
CA PRO A 259 4.14 0.19 42.13
C PRO A 259 3.85 0.24 43.63
N GLN A 260 4.06 -0.87 44.33
CA GLN A 260 4.16 -0.85 45.79
C GLN A 260 5.61 -0.64 46.22
N THR A 261 5.85 0.53 46.80
CA THR A 261 7.06 0.89 47.55
C THR A 261 7.10 0.16 48.90
N PHE A 262 8.25 -0.41 49.26
CA PHE A 262 8.61 -0.70 50.66
C PHE A 262 10.08 -0.33 50.93
N PRO A 263 10.44 0.16 52.14
CA PRO A 263 11.70 0.85 52.38
C PRO A 263 12.84 -0.05 52.90
N VAL A 264 14.06 0.29 52.44
CA VAL A 264 15.41 0.32 53.07
C VAL A 264 15.73 -0.61 54.27
N LYS A 265 16.78 -1.46 54.15
CA LYS A 265 18.07 -1.33 54.91
C LYS A 265 19.09 -2.45 54.61
N ALA A 266 20.36 -2.05 54.74
CA ALA A 266 21.60 -2.75 54.43
C ALA A 266 22.01 -3.84 55.45
N GLY A 267 22.89 -4.76 55.05
CA GLY A 267 23.70 -5.57 55.98
C GLY A 267 24.17 -6.95 55.50
N THR A 268 25.36 -6.99 54.90
CA THR A 268 26.51 -7.91 55.08
C THR A 268 26.37 -9.42 55.40
N ARG A 269 27.28 -10.20 54.77
CA ARG A 269 27.86 -11.53 55.14
C ARG A 269 26.91 -12.75 55.05
N ALA A 270 27.32 -14.00 54.83
CA ALA A 270 28.51 -14.68 54.31
C ALA A 270 28.21 -16.20 54.49
N VAL A 271 28.56 -17.00 53.47
CA VAL A 271 29.15 -18.36 53.59
C VAL A 271 28.28 -19.59 53.97
N GLU A 272 28.71 -20.73 53.39
CA GLU A 272 28.46 -22.16 53.65
C GLU A 272 27.10 -22.74 53.21
N GLU A 273 27.07 -23.49 52.10
CA GLU A 273 27.32 -24.95 51.96
C GLU A 273 26.23 -25.85 52.56
N THR A 274 25.62 -26.66 51.70
CA THR A 274 25.48 -28.14 51.73
C THR A 274 24.16 -28.53 51.07
N ARG A 275 24.19 -29.13 49.88
CA ARG A 275 24.44 -30.54 49.57
C ARG A 275 23.17 -31.41 49.76
N THR A 276 22.51 -31.58 48.60
CA THR A 276 22.08 -32.87 48.04
C THR A 276 20.81 -33.54 48.56
N ALA A 277 19.85 -33.61 47.63
CA ALA A 277 19.00 -34.74 47.22
C ALA A 277 18.09 -35.41 48.26
N MET A 278 16.81 -35.55 47.92
CA MET A 278 16.22 -36.71 47.22
C MET A 278 14.70 -36.52 47.17
N GLU A 279 14.10 -36.72 46.00
CA GLU A 279 13.11 -37.79 45.73
C GLU A 279 11.85 -37.70 46.61
N ALA A 280 10.73 -37.29 46.02
CA ALA A 280 9.81 -38.13 45.24
C ALA A 280 8.67 -38.70 46.11
N VAL A 281 7.46 -38.35 45.68
CA VAL A 281 6.24 -39.19 45.72
C VAL A 281 5.66 -39.51 47.10
N SER A 282 4.56 -38.83 47.43
CA SER A 282 3.26 -39.51 47.67
C SER A 282 2.12 -38.50 47.86
N LYS A 283 1.13 -38.57 46.96
CA LYS A 283 -0.27 -38.16 47.16
C LYS A 283 -0.98 -39.25 47.99
N PRO A 284 -2.26 -39.08 48.39
CA PRO A 284 -2.95 -37.91 48.93
C PRO A 284 -3.79 -38.29 50.19
N ALA A 285 -4.26 -37.32 50.98
CA ALA A 285 -5.42 -37.52 51.84
C ALA A 285 -6.21 -36.23 52.00
N ALA A 286 -7.50 -36.34 51.71
CA ALA A 286 -8.49 -35.27 51.69
C ALA A 286 -8.76 -34.72 53.09
N VAL A 287 -8.94 -33.40 53.19
CA VAL A 287 -9.76 -32.79 54.24
C VAL A 287 -10.68 -31.77 53.58
N GLU A 288 -11.94 -31.91 53.94
CA GLU A 288 -13.12 -31.29 53.37
C GLU A 288 -13.15 -29.76 53.52
N SER A 289 -13.81 -29.19 52.51
CA SER A 289 -14.27 -27.83 52.40
C SER A 289 -15.05 -27.35 53.63
N LYS A 290 -14.69 -26.15 54.12
CA LYS A 290 -15.69 -25.22 54.65
C LYS A 290 -15.79 -24.00 53.74
N THR A 291 -16.98 -23.91 53.18
CA THR A 291 -17.57 -22.88 52.35
C THR A 291 -17.52 -21.50 53.01
N GLY A 292 -16.82 -20.56 52.36
CA GLY A 292 -16.99 -19.13 52.54
C GLY A 292 -17.19 -18.52 51.16
N SER A 293 -18.44 -18.27 50.79
CA SER A 293 -18.82 -17.64 49.52
C SER A 293 -18.42 -16.17 49.56
N VAL A 294 -17.30 -15.82 48.93
CA VAL A 294 -17.05 -14.44 48.51
C VAL A 294 -17.73 -14.29 47.16
N GLU A 295 -18.81 -13.54 47.14
CA GLU A 295 -19.53 -13.16 45.92
C GLU A 295 -18.63 -12.26 45.08
N PHE A 296 -17.93 -12.87 44.11
CA PHE A 296 -17.25 -12.12 43.06
C PHE A 296 -18.32 -11.47 42.21
N ALA A 297 -18.39 -10.14 42.24
CA ALA A 297 -19.18 -9.38 41.28
C ALA A 297 -18.86 -9.90 39.86
N PRO A 298 -19.87 -10.10 38.99
CA PRO A 298 -19.62 -10.66 37.68
C PRO A 298 -18.64 -9.75 36.93
N SER A 299 -17.51 -10.32 36.52
CA SER A 299 -16.61 -9.70 35.56
C SER A 299 -17.44 -9.38 34.32
N VAL A 300 -17.76 -8.10 34.12
CA VAL A 300 -18.43 -7.63 32.91
C VAL A 300 -17.48 -7.97 31.77
N ALA A 301 -17.82 -9.00 30.99
CA ALA A 301 -17.10 -9.32 29.78
C ALA A 301 -17.26 -8.12 28.83
N ILE A 302 -16.21 -7.30 28.72
CA ILE A 302 -16.16 -6.22 27.75
C ILE A 302 -16.18 -6.91 26.39
N LYS A 303 -17.31 -6.84 25.68
CA LYS A 303 -17.37 -7.31 24.29
C LYS A 303 -16.30 -6.54 23.51
N PRO A 304 -15.42 -7.24 22.77
CA PRO A 304 -14.41 -6.56 21.97
C PRO A 304 -15.09 -5.58 21.01
N ALA A 305 -14.53 -4.38 20.88
CA ALA A 305 -15.06 -3.36 20.00
C ALA A 305 -15.06 -3.88 18.55
N VAL A 306 -16.22 -3.77 17.89
CA VAL A 306 -16.36 -4.15 16.48
C VAL A 306 -15.53 -3.17 15.64
N LYS A 307 -14.55 -3.69 14.91
CA LYS A 307 -13.65 -2.89 14.08
C LYS A 307 -13.76 -3.28 12.60
N PRO A 308 -13.43 -2.36 11.68
CA PRO A 308 -13.24 -2.70 10.27
C PRO A 308 -12.14 -3.75 10.07
N GLU A 309 -12.30 -4.65 9.11
CA GLU A 309 -11.27 -5.65 8.75
C GLU A 309 -10.85 -5.59 7.28
N ARG A 310 -11.80 -5.41 6.36
CA ARG A 310 -11.51 -5.32 4.92
C ARG A 310 -12.57 -4.53 4.18
N LEU A 311 -12.17 -3.90 3.08
CA LEU A 311 -13.06 -3.28 2.11
C LEU A 311 -13.25 -4.23 0.92
N GLU A 312 -14.44 -4.23 0.33
CA GLU A 312 -14.77 -4.95 -0.90
C GLU A 312 -15.42 -3.95 -1.87
N VAL A 313 -15.06 -4.00 -3.16
CA VAL A 313 -15.76 -3.24 -4.23
C VAL A 313 -16.67 -4.20 -4.97
N VAL A 314 -17.98 -3.97 -4.92
CA VAL A 314 -18.99 -4.87 -5.47
C VAL A 314 -19.83 -4.15 -6.52
N ALA A 315 -19.82 -4.63 -7.75
CA ALA A 315 -20.71 -4.11 -8.80
C ALA A 315 -22.16 -4.55 -8.58
N LYS A 316 -23.12 -3.65 -8.77
CA LYS A 316 -24.57 -3.94 -8.72
C LYS A 316 -25.10 -4.63 -9.97
N SER A 317 -24.31 -4.64 -11.04
CA SER A 317 -24.59 -5.34 -12.30
C SER A 317 -23.38 -6.19 -12.70
N GLY A 318 -23.58 -7.12 -13.64
CA GLY A 318 -22.49 -7.93 -14.18
C GLY A 318 -21.45 -7.10 -14.93
N LEU A 319 -20.20 -7.56 -14.92
CA LEU A 319 -19.04 -6.90 -15.55
C LEU A 319 -18.53 -7.61 -16.82
N SER A 320 -19.26 -8.60 -17.34
CA SER A 320 -18.78 -9.47 -18.42
C SER A 320 -18.95 -8.91 -19.84
N ALA A 321 -19.75 -7.85 -20.02
CA ALA A 321 -20.07 -7.29 -21.33
C ALA A 321 -20.40 -5.79 -21.23
N VAL A 322 -19.48 -5.03 -20.61
CA VAL A 322 -19.67 -3.59 -20.41
C VAL A 322 -19.37 -2.86 -21.71
N LYS A 323 -20.28 -1.97 -22.14
CA LYS A 323 -20.11 -1.16 -23.35
C LYS A 323 -19.97 0.31 -23.01
N GLU A 324 -19.36 1.08 -23.92
CA GLU A 324 -19.32 2.53 -23.81
C GLU A 324 -20.73 3.12 -23.61
N GLY A 325 -20.84 4.04 -22.65
CA GLY A 325 -22.09 4.66 -22.24
C GLY A 325 -22.81 3.93 -21.10
N ASP A 326 -22.43 2.67 -20.79
CA ASP A 326 -23.02 1.95 -19.67
C ASP A 326 -22.75 2.67 -18.34
N GLN A 327 -23.76 2.66 -17.49
CA GLN A 327 -23.70 3.18 -16.13
C GLN A 327 -23.74 2.02 -15.14
N ILE A 328 -22.67 1.88 -14.35
CA ILE A 328 -22.53 0.79 -13.38
C ILE A 328 -22.38 1.38 -12.00
N PHE A 329 -23.24 0.96 -11.07
CA PHE A 329 -23.09 1.30 -9.67
C PHE A 329 -22.24 0.26 -8.95
N PHE A 330 -21.23 0.73 -8.23
CA PHE A 330 -20.40 -0.05 -7.31
C PHE A 330 -20.71 0.35 -5.87
N ASP A 331 -20.81 -0.65 -4.98
CA ASP A 331 -20.79 -0.42 -3.54
C ASP A 331 -19.39 -0.67 -2.97
N ALA A 332 -18.95 0.22 -2.09
CA ALA A 332 -17.82 -0.05 -1.20
C ALA A 332 -18.38 -0.67 0.08
N VAL A 333 -18.10 -1.95 0.28
CA VAL A 333 -18.67 -2.77 1.37
C VAL A 333 -17.57 -3.12 2.36
N LEU A 334 -17.68 -2.58 3.57
CA LEU A 334 -16.76 -2.83 4.66
C LEU A 334 -17.21 -4.08 5.42
N ALA A 335 -16.36 -5.09 5.51
CA ALA A 335 -16.57 -6.22 6.39
C ALA A 335 -15.95 -5.92 7.76
N MET A 336 -16.74 -6.17 8.80
CA MET A 336 -16.43 -5.88 10.20
C MET A 336 -16.03 -7.16 10.94
N SER A 337 -15.33 -7.01 12.07
CA SER A 337 -14.82 -8.14 12.87
C SER A 337 -15.89 -9.02 13.54
N ASP A 338 -17.14 -8.55 13.60
CA ASP A 338 -18.28 -9.34 14.05
C ASP A 338 -19.00 -10.08 12.90
N GLY A 339 -18.42 -10.03 11.69
CA GLY A 339 -18.99 -10.60 10.48
C GLY A 339 -20.06 -9.72 9.82
N SER A 340 -20.44 -8.59 10.42
CA SER A 340 -21.37 -7.64 9.80
C SER A 340 -20.73 -6.93 8.60
N LYS A 341 -21.58 -6.41 7.72
CA LYS A 341 -21.16 -5.60 6.57
C LYS A 341 -21.76 -4.21 6.65
N LYS A 342 -20.98 -3.20 6.29
CA LYS A 342 -21.40 -1.79 6.26
C LYS A 342 -21.09 -1.19 4.89
N ILE A 343 -22.07 -0.56 4.25
CA ILE A 343 -21.84 0.17 3.00
C ILE A 343 -21.24 1.54 3.34
N VAL A 344 -20.11 1.86 2.72
CA VAL A 344 -19.35 3.11 2.92
C VAL A 344 -19.16 3.89 1.62
N THR A 345 -19.90 3.54 0.55
CA THR A 345 -19.82 4.09 -0.82
C THR A 345 -19.65 5.61 -0.87
N GLU A 346 -20.50 6.36 -0.17
CA GLU A 346 -20.52 7.83 -0.21
C GLU A 346 -19.30 8.47 0.47
N SER A 347 -18.73 7.79 1.48
CA SER A 347 -17.56 8.28 2.21
C SER A 347 -16.24 7.74 1.66
N ALA A 348 -16.29 6.82 0.70
CA ALA A 348 -15.11 6.28 0.04
C ALA A 348 -14.67 7.22 -1.09
N LYS A 349 -13.36 7.24 -1.33
CA LYS A 349 -12.76 7.88 -2.49
C LYS A 349 -12.63 6.85 -3.60
N TRP A 350 -12.93 7.25 -4.83
CA TRP A 350 -13.03 6.33 -5.95
C TRP A 350 -12.13 6.75 -7.11
N GLN A 351 -11.60 5.77 -7.83
CA GLN A 351 -10.80 5.96 -9.04
C GLN A 351 -11.04 4.81 -10.03
N ALA A 352 -11.00 5.10 -11.33
CA ALA A 352 -10.90 4.07 -12.36
C ALA A 352 -9.43 3.94 -12.77
N LEU A 353 -8.96 2.70 -12.92
CA LEU A 353 -7.62 2.36 -13.41
C LEU A 353 -7.72 1.80 -14.82
N GLY A 354 -6.85 2.27 -15.72
CA GLY A 354 -6.89 1.96 -17.14
C GLY A 354 -7.90 2.83 -17.91
N ASN A 355 -7.87 2.71 -19.23
CA ASN A 355 -8.65 3.56 -20.14
C ASN A 355 -10.10 3.07 -20.34
N ILE A 356 -10.81 2.81 -19.24
CA ILE A 356 -12.13 2.19 -19.23
C ILE A 356 -13.28 3.14 -18.92
N GLY A 357 -13.01 4.31 -18.35
CA GLY A 357 -14.04 5.29 -18.04
C GLY A 357 -13.69 6.15 -16.83
N ARG A 358 -14.74 6.65 -16.16
CA ARG A 358 -14.58 7.52 -14.98
C ARG A 358 -15.69 7.30 -13.97
N LEU A 359 -15.47 7.75 -12.74
CA LEU A 359 -16.52 7.85 -11.73
C LEU A 359 -17.11 9.26 -11.80
N GLU A 360 -18.42 9.35 -12.03
CA GLU A 360 -19.14 10.63 -12.08
C GLU A 360 -19.50 11.13 -10.67
N LYS A 361 -19.81 10.19 -9.77
CA LYS A 361 -20.07 10.42 -8.34
C LYS A 361 -19.71 9.14 -7.56
N PRO A 362 -19.71 9.15 -6.22
CA PRO A 362 -19.35 7.96 -5.45
C PRO A 362 -20.12 6.71 -5.92
N GLY A 363 -19.35 5.67 -6.27
CA GLY A 363 -19.88 4.41 -6.79
C GLY A 363 -20.46 4.42 -8.21
N LEU A 364 -20.78 5.57 -8.83
CA LEU A 364 -21.31 5.60 -10.21
C LEU A 364 -20.18 5.68 -11.24
N PHE A 365 -19.92 4.56 -11.90
CA PHE A 365 -19.00 4.45 -13.02
C PHE A 365 -19.72 4.66 -14.35
N ILE A 366 -19.11 5.47 -15.21
CA ILE A 366 -19.51 5.69 -16.61
C ILE A 366 -18.45 5.07 -17.50
N ALA A 367 -18.84 4.01 -18.22
CA ALA A 367 -17.96 3.31 -19.14
C ALA A 367 -17.65 4.19 -20.36
N GLN A 368 -16.38 4.41 -20.64
CA GLN A 368 -15.93 5.19 -21.79
C GLN A 368 -14.48 4.84 -22.13
N LEU A 369 -14.20 4.52 -23.38
CA LEU A 369 -12.85 4.23 -23.83
C LEU A 369 -12.04 5.52 -23.97
N GLY A 370 -10.76 5.46 -23.57
CA GLY A 370 -9.80 6.50 -23.91
C GLY A 370 -9.59 6.58 -25.43
N ALA A 371 -9.27 7.77 -25.95
CA ALA A 371 -9.20 8.02 -27.40
C ALA A 371 -8.27 7.04 -28.16
N ALA A 372 -7.12 6.67 -27.57
CA ALA A 372 -6.20 5.75 -28.23
C ALA A 372 -6.61 4.27 -28.18
N VAL A 373 -7.57 3.91 -27.32
CA VAL A 373 -8.09 2.53 -27.25
C VAL A 373 -9.45 2.38 -27.92
N ALA A 374 -10.15 3.49 -28.19
CA ALA A 374 -11.40 3.50 -28.94
C ALA A 374 -11.27 2.84 -30.32
N GLU A 375 -10.15 3.07 -31.03
CA GLU A 375 -9.89 2.45 -32.34
C GLU A 375 -9.70 0.92 -32.28
N PHE A 376 -9.28 0.40 -31.11
CA PHE A 376 -9.11 -1.04 -30.90
C PHE A 376 -10.38 -1.71 -30.36
N GLY A 377 -11.40 -0.93 -30.02
CA GLY A 377 -12.72 -1.42 -29.67
C GLY A 377 -12.86 -2.00 -28.26
N SER A 378 -11.79 -2.06 -27.45
CA SER A 378 -11.89 -2.49 -26.05
C SER A 378 -10.70 -2.09 -25.18
N ALA A 379 -10.91 -1.99 -23.87
CA ALA A 379 -9.87 -1.79 -22.87
C ALA A 379 -10.18 -2.52 -21.55
N PRO A 380 -9.19 -3.19 -20.92
CA PRO A 380 -9.32 -3.74 -19.58
C PRO A 380 -8.99 -2.71 -18.50
N GLY A 381 -9.65 -2.82 -17.34
CA GLY A 381 -9.38 -1.95 -16.19
C GLY A 381 -10.10 -2.39 -14.92
N SER A 382 -10.00 -1.57 -13.87
CA SER A 382 -10.70 -1.80 -12.60
C SER A 382 -11.16 -0.50 -11.95
N VAL A 383 -12.09 -0.63 -11.01
CA VAL A 383 -12.54 0.47 -10.15
C VAL A 383 -11.99 0.26 -8.74
N THR A 384 -11.31 1.27 -8.20
CA THR A 384 -10.70 1.27 -6.87
C THR A 384 -11.52 2.12 -5.91
N ALA A 385 -11.69 1.64 -4.69
CA ALA A 385 -12.21 2.40 -3.56
C ALA A 385 -11.19 2.46 -2.42
N VAL A 386 -11.05 3.64 -1.82
CA VAL A 386 -10.25 3.88 -0.61
C VAL A 386 -11.14 4.50 0.45
N TRP A 387 -11.15 3.93 1.65
CA TRP A 387 -11.93 4.41 2.77
C TRP A 387 -11.05 4.51 4.02
N GLN A 388 -11.12 5.64 4.71
CA GLN A 388 -10.40 5.85 5.97
C GLN A 388 -11.40 5.76 7.12
N ASP A 389 -11.08 4.94 8.12
CA ASP A 389 -11.88 4.85 9.33
C ASP A 389 -11.78 6.17 10.12
N PRO A 390 -12.89 6.90 10.32
CA PRO A 390 -12.87 8.15 11.06
C PRO A 390 -12.50 7.98 12.54
N VAL A 391 -12.56 6.76 13.08
CA VAL A 391 -12.23 6.48 14.49
C VAL A 391 -10.76 6.13 14.66
N SER A 392 -10.27 5.11 13.97
CA SER A 392 -8.87 4.66 14.11
C SER A 392 -7.88 5.42 13.22
N GLY A 393 -8.36 6.09 12.16
CA GLY A 393 -7.53 6.68 11.12
C GLY A 393 -6.95 5.66 10.12
N GLU A 394 -7.24 4.37 10.30
CA GLU A 394 -6.78 3.28 9.43
C GLU A 394 -7.42 3.37 8.05
N THR A 395 -6.64 3.12 6.99
CA THR A 395 -7.11 3.22 5.60
C THR A 395 -7.25 1.84 4.98
N PHE A 396 -8.41 1.58 4.39
CA PHE A 396 -8.76 0.36 3.68
C PHE A 396 -8.86 0.64 2.19
N LEU A 397 -8.32 -0.25 1.37
CA LEU A 397 -8.35 -0.16 -0.09
C LEU A 397 -8.91 -1.47 -0.67
N ALA A 398 -9.68 -1.36 -1.73
CA ALA A 398 -10.14 -2.50 -2.51
C ALA A 398 -10.34 -2.14 -3.98
N ASN A 399 -10.23 -3.14 -4.85
CA ASN A 399 -10.51 -3.01 -6.27
C ASN A 399 -11.66 -3.94 -6.67
N SER A 400 -12.37 -3.55 -7.73
CA SER A 400 -13.17 -4.51 -8.50
C SER A 400 -12.24 -5.56 -9.14
N PRO A 401 -12.77 -6.73 -9.54
CA PRO A 401 -12.11 -7.55 -10.54
C PRO A 401 -11.75 -6.72 -11.78
N ILE A 402 -10.74 -7.16 -12.54
CA ILE A 402 -10.49 -6.61 -13.87
C ILE A 402 -11.71 -6.92 -14.75
N PHE A 403 -12.20 -5.93 -15.47
CA PHE A 403 -13.25 -6.08 -16.48
C PHE A 403 -12.91 -5.30 -17.74
N THR A 404 -13.56 -5.66 -18.84
CA THR A 404 -13.34 -5.06 -20.15
C THR A 404 -14.51 -4.16 -20.52
N VAL A 405 -14.20 -2.95 -20.98
CA VAL A 405 -15.16 -2.06 -21.65
C VAL A 405 -14.97 -2.21 -23.15
N GLU A 406 -16.05 -2.39 -23.88
CA GLU A 406 -16.08 -2.52 -25.34
C GLU A 406 -16.68 -1.28 -26.00
N ALA A 407 -16.20 -0.92 -27.19
CA ALA A 407 -16.75 0.17 -27.97
C ALA A 407 -18.19 -0.12 -28.37
N ASN A 408 -19.03 0.91 -28.35
CA ASN A 408 -20.40 0.77 -28.83
C ASN A 408 -20.43 0.93 -30.37
N VAL A 409 -20.32 -0.20 -31.08
CA VAL A 409 -20.45 -0.19 -32.54
C VAL A 409 -21.94 -0.19 -32.92
N GLU A 410 -22.48 0.98 -33.25
CA GLU A 410 -23.75 1.05 -33.96
C GLU A 410 -23.57 0.43 -35.35
N VAL A 411 -24.23 -0.71 -35.58
CA VAL A 411 -24.29 -1.33 -36.91
C VAL A 411 -25.19 -0.45 -37.77
N ILE A 412 -24.60 0.46 -38.55
CA ILE A 412 -25.32 1.14 -39.63
C ILE A 412 -25.57 0.10 -40.71
N LEU A 413 -26.75 -0.51 -40.70
CA LEU A 413 -27.23 -1.30 -41.83
C LEU A 413 -27.50 -0.32 -42.98
N ASP A 414 -26.59 -0.30 -43.96
CA ASP A 414 -26.81 0.38 -45.23
C ASP A 414 -27.96 -0.31 -45.97
N SER A 415 -29.18 0.21 -45.78
CA SER A 415 -30.39 -0.26 -46.45
C SER A 415 -30.53 0.25 -47.88
N SER A 416 -29.46 0.72 -48.54
CA SER A 416 -29.52 1.28 -49.90
C SER A 416 -29.25 0.29 -51.05
N ARG A 417 -29.22 -1.02 -50.79
CA ARG A 417 -29.23 -2.05 -51.85
C ARG A 417 -30.50 -2.90 -51.77
N GLY A 418 -31.60 -2.32 -52.25
CA GLY A 418 -32.85 -3.01 -52.57
C GLY A 418 -33.18 -2.86 -54.04
#